data_AF-A0A502EZ79-F1
#
_entry.id   AF-A0A502EZ79-F1
#
_cell.length_a   1.000
_cell.length_b   1.000
_cell.length_c   1.000
_cell.angle_alpha   90.00
_cell.angle_beta   90.00
_cell.angle_gamma   90.00
#
_symmetry.space_group_name_H-M   'P 1'
#
loop_
_entity.id
_entity.type
_entity.pdbx_description
1 polymer ?
#
loop_
_entity_poly.entity_id
_entity_poly.type
_entity_poly.pdbx_seq_one_letter_code
_entity_poly.pdbx_strand_id
1 'polypeptide(L)'
;MNKYTILKWEKLLLWLIPPILRKKTHADWLNVLLSPIRSIYEETLYKMQHTGQVIYLEKILNETFNPTKTYDPNASTEQKRVDELIYIDESVKPTLQYVYLHKEYFEPDRILLDGPKVKGALMIPQLKVYTHDDYKKSKNNKPVYLAHRKDYTTLAYANFRVFIPESLILSGAITIQPDKNGSVSKTAAIKVANIEFHNLLNFYKLAGKSYESYPYSPEVLDK
;
A
#
# COMPACT_ATOMS: atom_id res chain seq x y z
N MET A 1 -8.87 8.03 0.92
CA MET A 1 -9.78 8.76 -0.02
C MET A 1 -10.62 7.79 -0.85
N ASN A 2 -11.83 8.18 -1.30
CA ASN A 2 -12.68 7.31 -2.12
C ASN A 2 -12.08 7.08 -3.53
N LYS A 3 -12.21 5.86 -4.07
CA LYS A 3 -11.62 5.42 -5.35
C LYS A 3 -12.02 6.24 -6.58
N TYR A 4 -13.05 7.09 -6.50
CA TYR A 4 -13.55 7.86 -7.65
C TYR A 4 -12.68 9.05 -8.05
N THR A 5 -11.82 9.56 -7.16
CA THR A 5 -10.90 10.66 -7.51
C THR A 5 -9.64 10.16 -8.22
N ILE A 6 -9.39 8.84 -8.21
CA ILE A 6 -8.18 8.24 -8.78
C ILE A 6 -8.46 7.84 -10.23
N LEU A 7 -8.02 8.68 -11.17
CA LEU A 7 -8.11 8.42 -12.61
C LEU A 7 -7.06 7.39 -13.05
N LYS A 8 -7.53 6.32 -13.71
CA LYS A 8 -6.67 5.36 -14.41
C LYS A 8 -6.44 5.85 -15.84
N TRP A 9 -5.40 6.65 -16.03
CA TRP A 9 -5.07 7.31 -17.31
C TRP A 9 -5.05 6.37 -18.51
N GLU A 10 -4.44 5.19 -18.37
CA GLU A 10 -4.37 4.19 -19.46
C GLU A 10 -5.74 3.71 -19.93
N LYS A 11 -6.66 3.47 -18.98
CA LYS A 11 -8.03 3.02 -19.30
C LYS A 11 -8.86 4.17 -19.87
N LEU A 12 -8.68 5.36 -19.33
CA LEU A 12 -9.38 6.57 -19.78
C LEU A 12 -8.99 6.92 -21.22
N LEU A 13 -7.70 6.88 -21.55
CA LEU A 13 -7.19 7.05 -22.92
C LEU A 13 -7.82 6.04 -23.88
N LEU A 14 -7.90 4.77 -23.48
CA LEU A 14 -8.49 3.72 -24.30
C LEU A 14 -10.00 3.92 -24.52
N TRP A 15 -10.70 4.53 -23.55
CA TRP A 15 -12.12 4.89 -23.67
C TRP A 15 -12.36 6.16 -24.48
N LEU A 16 -11.46 7.13 -24.42
CA LEU A 16 -11.56 8.38 -25.18
C LEU A 16 -11.28 8.16 -26.68
N ILE A 17 -10.42 7.20 -27.02
CA ILE A 17 -10.06 6.92 -28.41
C ILE A 17 -11.13 6.02 -29.04
N PRO A 18 -11.79 6.45 -30.13
CA PRO A 18 -12.74 5.62 -30.85
C PRO A 18 -12.03 4.36 -31.39
N PRO A 19 -12.72 3.20 -31.46
CA PRO A 19 -12.08 1.92 -31.81
C PRO A 19 -11.24 1.95 -33.09
N ILE A 20 -11.66 2.76 -34.07
CA ILE A 20 -11.02 2.91 -35.39
C ILE A 20 -9.63 3.58 -35.28
N LEU A 21 -9.43 4.44 -34.29
CA LEU A 21 -8.20 5.22 -34.07
C LEU A 21 -7.28 4.63 -32.99
N ARG A 22 -7.56 3.42 -32.47
CA ARG A 22 -6.73 2.75 -31.44
C ARG A 22 -5.42 2.16 -32.00
N LYS A 23 -4.76 2.87 -32.91
CA LYS A 23 -3.41 2.53 -33.36
C LYS A 23 -2.40 3.09 -32.36
N LYS A 24 -1.29 2.39 -32.17
CA LYS A 24 -0.24 2.75 -31.21
C LYS A 24 0.22 4.21 -31.35
N THR A 25 0.42 4.67 -32.58
CA THR A 25 0.85 6.05 -32.88
C THR A 25 -0.11 7.13 -32.37
N HIS A 26 -1.42 6.91 -32.48
CA HIS A 26 -2.43 7.88 -32.07
C HIS A 26 -2.58 7.89 -30.55
N ALA A 27 -2.46 6.72 -29.91
CA ALA A 27 -2.44 6.60 -28.47
C ALA A 27 -1.21 7.30 -27.86
N ASP A 28 -0.03 7.11 -28.46
CA ASP A 28 1.21 7.76 -28.03
C ASP A 28 1.13 9.29 -28.21
N TRP A 29 0.59 9.75 -29.34
CA TRP A 29 0.39 11.18 -29.59
C TRP A 29 -0.58 11.82 -28.59
N LEU A 30 -1.70 11.15 -28.30
CA LEU A 30 -2.65 11.62 -27.29
C LEU A 30 -2.03 11.62 -25.88
N ASN A 31 -1.18 10.63 -25.57
CA ASN A 31 -0.42 10.59 -24.31
C ASN A 31 0.47 11.83 -24.14
N VAL A 32 1.18 12.24 -25.18
CA VAL A 32 2.01 13.45 -25.15
C VAL A 32 1.16 14.70 -24.91
N LEU A 33 0.00 14.80 -25.58
CA LEU A 33 -0.91 15.93 -25.39
C LEU A 33 -1.55 15.99 -24.00
N LEU A 34 -1.83 14.83 -23.39
CA LEU A 34 -2.40 14.75 -22.04
C LEU A 34 -1.37 14.86 -20.92
N SER A 35 -0.06 14.78 -21.23
CA SER A 35 1.02 14.92 -20.25
C SER A 35 0.89 16.14 -19.32
N PRO A 36 0.66 17.38 -19.82
CA PRO A 36 0.49 18.54 -18.93
C PRO A 36 -0.76 18.43 -18.04
N ILE A 37 -1.87 17.89 -18.56
CA ILE A 37 -3.10 17.69 -17.78
C ILE A 37 -2.87 16.66 -16.68
N ARG A 38 -2.12 15.60 -16.99
CA ARG A 38 -1.74 14.57 -16.01
C ARG A 38 -0.92 15.16 -14.87
N SER A 39 0.06 16.03 -15.18
CA SER A 39 0.87 16.72 -14.17
C SER A 39 0.01 17.56 -13.22
N ILE A 40 -0.89 18.39 -13.77
CA ILE A 40 -1.82 19.22 -12.97
C ILE A 40 -2.73 18.35 -12.10
N TYR A 41 -3.24 17.25 -12.67
CA TYR A 41 -4.07 16.30 -11.94
C TYR A 41 -3.31 15.64 -10.78
N GLU A 42 -2.07 15.21 -11.00
CA GLU A 42 -1.23 14.61 -9.95
C GLU A 42 -0.95 15.62 -8.83
N GLU A 43 -0.64 16.87 -9.18
CA GLU A 43 -0.46 17.97 -8.21
C GLU A 43 -1.75 18.25 -7.41
N THR A 44 -2.90 18.29 -8.09
CA THR A 44 -4.19 18.55 -7.43
C THR A 44 -4.61 17.38 -6.54
N LEU A 45 -4.38 16.15 -7.00
CA LEU A 45 -4.64 14.94 -6.22
C LEU A 45 -3.77 14.91 -4.97
N TYR A 46 -2.49 15.26 -5.08
CA TYR A 46 -1.59 15.38 -3.94
C TYR A 46 -2.11 16.40 -2.92
N LYS A 47 -2.46 17.61 -3.38
CA LYS A 47 -3.04 18.66 -2.52
C LYS A 47 -4.36 18.24 -1.86
N MET A 48 -5.18 17.42 -2.52
CA MET A 48 -6.41 16.87 -1.94
C MET A 48 -6.16 15.73 -0.94
N GLN A 49 -5.11 14.93 -1.15
CA GLN A 49 -4.73 13.81 -0.28
C GLN A 49 -4.08 14.30 1.02
N HIS A 50 -3.19 15.28 0.93
CA HIS A 50 -2.52 15.85 2.09
C HIS A 50 -3.39 16.95 2.72
N THR A 51 -4.20 16.57 3.72
CA THR A 51 -4.92 17.54 4.55
C THR A 51 -3.93 18.48 5.26
N GLY A 52 -4.32 19.73 5.52
CA GLY A 52 -3.46 20.71 6.20
C GLY A 52 -2.88 20.23 7.54
N GLN A 53 -3.58 19.32 8.23
CA GLN A 53 -3.08 18.66 9.45
C GLN A 53 -1.86 17.76 9.19
N VAL A 54 -1.86 17.00 8.10
CA VAL A 54 -0.72 16.14 7.72
C VAL A 54 0.47 16.99 7.31
N ILE A 55 0.24 18.03 6.49
CA ILE A 55 1.29 18.97 6.07
C ILE A 55 1.94 19.65 7.28
N TYR A 56 1.11 20.07 8.24
CA TYR A 56 1.59 20.70 9.47
C TYR A 56 2.38 19.73 10.35
N LEU A 57 1.90 18.49 10.49
CA LEU A 57 2.59 17.45 11.25
C LEU A 57 3.95 17.10 10.63
N GLU A 58 4.02 16.93 9.31
CA GLU A 58 5.29 16.73 8.59
C GLU A 58 6.25 17.91 8.82
N LYS A 59 5.74 19.14 8.74
CA LYS A 59 6.53 20.34 8.98
C LYS A 59 7.16 20.32 10.38
N ILE A 60 6.36 20.12 11.43
CA ILE A 60 6.87 20.15 12.81
C ILE A 60 7.85 19.00 13.04
N LEU A 61 7.56 17.80 12.53
CA LEU A 61 8.49 16.66 12.65
C LEU A 61 9.85 16.98 12.04
N ASN A 62 9.88 17.60 10.86
CA ASN A 62 11.13 18.00 10.22
C ASN A 62 11.81 19.15 10.96
N GLU A 63 11.08 20.18 11.39
CA GLU A 63 11.67 21.29 12.16
C GLU A 63 12.27 20.83 13.50
N THR A 64 11.68 19.80 14.13
CA THR A 64 12.14 19.29 15.43
C THR A 64 13.30 18.30 15.29
N PHE A 65 13.21 17.35 14.35
CA PHE A 65 14.16 16.23 14.25
C PHE A 65 15.15 16.34 13.09
N ASN A 66 14.92 17.23 12.13
CA ASN A 66 15.79 17.47 10.98
C ASN A 66 16.04 18.98 10.74
N PRO A 67 16.60 19.72 11.72
CA PRO A 67 16.73 21.18 11.63
C PRO A 67 17.68 21.66 10.54
N THR A 68 18.46 20.76 9.93
CA THR A 68 19.42 21.09 8.87
C THR A 68 18.77 21.28 7.50
N LYS A 69 17.56 20.77 7.28
CA LYS A 69 16.87 20.82 5.99
C LYS A 69 15.56 21.62 6.09
N THR A 70 15.33 22.46 5.09
CA THR A 70 14.09 23.26 5.02
C THR A 70 12.97 22.42 4.43
N TYR A 71 11.86 22.31 5.16
CA TYR A 71 10.68 21.58 4.70
C TYR A 71 9.84 22.42 3.72
N ASP A 72 9.60 21.89 2.51
CA ASP A 72 8.65 22.45 1.55
C ASP A 72 7.32 21.67 1.58
N PRO A 73 6.19 22.30 1.93
CA PRO A 73 4.88 21.66 1.94
C PRO A 73 4.36 21.26 0.54
N ASN A 74 4.85 21.89 -0.52
CA ASN A 74 4.39 21.64 -1.89
C ASN A 74 5.23 20.59 -2.62
N ALA A 75 6.34 20.14 -2.04
CA ALA A 75 7.18 19.10 -2.61
C ALA A 75 6.44 17.76 -2.66
N SER A 76 6.66 17.00 -3.74
CA SER A 76 6.08 15.66 -3.89
C SER A 76 6.73 14.67 -2.91
N THR A 77 6.08 13.54 -2.66
CA THR A 77 6.62 12.49 -1.78
C THR A 77 7.98 11.97 -2.25
N GLU A 78 8.20 11.88 -3.57
CA GLU A 78 9.50 11.46 -4.13
C GLU A 78 10.59 12.51 -3.89
N GLN A 79 10.27 13.80 -4.04
CA GLN A 79 11.22 14.88 -3.73
C GLN A 79 11.59 14.87 -2.25
N LYS A 80 10.60 14.75 -1.35
CA LYS A 80 10.82 14.61 0.09
C LYS A 80 11.70 13.40 0.43
N ARG A 81 11.56 12.29 -0.32
CA ARG A 81 12.39 11.09 -0.16
C ARG A 81 13.84 11.36 -0.53
N VAL A 82 14.08 12.03 -1.67
CA VAL A 82 15.43 12.42 -2.13
C VAL A 82 16.08 13.42 -1.18
N ASP A 83 15.31 14.38 -0.68
CA ASP A 83 15.78 15.38 0.28
C ASP A 83 15.95 14.80 1.69
N GLU A 84 15.70 13.51 1.91
CA GLU A 84 15.75 12.83 3.21
C GLU A 84 14.92 13.56 4.29
N LEU A 85 13.69 13.95 3.95
CA LEU A 85 12.74 14.56 4.87
C LEU A 85 11.81 13.51 5.47
N ILE A 86 11.40 13.69 6.72
CA ILE A 86 10.35 12.88 7.33
C ILE A 86 9.04 13.18 6.61
N TYR A 87 8.37 12.17 6.07
CA TYR A 87 7.08 12.33 5.40
C TYR A 87 6.08 11.29 5.87
N ILE A 88 4.80 11.59 5.69
CA ILE A 88 3.69 10.75 6.11
C ILE A 88 2.94 10.29 4.88
N ASP A 89 2.64 8.99 4.82
CA ASP A 89 1.78 8.42 3.79
C ASP A 89 0.60 7.68 4.41
N GLU A 90 -0.53 7.67 3.70
CA GLU A 90 -1.68 6.86 4.10
C GLU A 90 -1.35 5.37 3.90
N SER A 91 -1.62 4.55 4.91
CA SER A 91 -1.45 3.11 4.74
C SER A 91 -2.47 2.60 3.74
N VAL A 92 -2.02 2.01 2.63
CA VAL A 92 -2.89 1.32 1.68
C VAL A 92 -3.48 0.08 2.36
N LYS A 93 -4.74 0.19 2.79
CA LYS A 93 -5.48 -0.96 3.33
C LYS A 93 -5.92 -1.84 2.15
N PRO A 94 -5.50 -3.11 2.08
CA PRO A 94 -5.97 -3.99 1.02
C PRO A 94 -7.50 -4.12 1.11
N THR A 95 -8.19 -3.92 -0.01
CA THR A 95 -9.63 -4.17 -0.07
C THR A 95 -9.86 -5.66 -0.13
N LEU A 96 -10.65 -6.21 0.80
CA LEU A 96 -11.14 -7.59 0.76
C LEU A 96 -11.83 -7.83 -0.58
N GLN A 97 -11.26 -8.68 -1.43
CA GLN A 97 -11.89 -9.13 -2.67
C GLN A 97 -12.18 -10.62 -2.55
N TYR A 98 -13.46 -10.96 -2.61
CA TYR A 98 -13.91 -12.34 -2.74
C TYR A 98 -13.86 -12.70 -4.23
N VAL A 99 -13.05 -13.69 -4.60
CA VAL A 99 -13.06 -14.25 -5.96
C VAL A 99 -13.79 -15.59 -5.88
N TYR A 100 -14.97 -15.67 -6.51
CA TYR A 100 -15.62 -16.94 -6.82
C TYR A 100 -15.88 -16.96 -8.32
N LEU A 101 -15.29 -17.92 -9.03
CA LEU A 101 -15.61 -18.16 -10.44
C LEU A 101 -16.82 -19.10 -10.52
N HIS A 102 -17.74 -18.84 -11.46
CA HIS A 102 -18.95 -19.66 -11.66
C HIS A 102 -18.64 -21.13 -12.01
N LYS A 103 -17.40 -21.42 -12.42
CA LYS A 103 -16.88 -22.76 -12.73
C LYS A 103 -16.41 -23.56 -11.51
N GLU A 104 -16.31 -22.90 -10.35
CA GLU A 104 -15.77 -23.53 -9.13
C GLU A 104 -16.87 -24.20 -8.31
N TYR A 105 -18.14 -23.93 -8.56
CA TYR A 105 -19.24 -24.66 -7.97
C TYR A 105 -19.26 -26.12 -8.45
N PHE A 106 -19.48 -27.06 -7.55
CA PHE A 106 -19.63 -28.48 -7.88
C PHE A 106 -20.90 -29.06 -7.27
N GLU A 107 -21.49 -30.03 -7.96
CA GLU A 107 -22.67 -30.79 -7.53
C GLU A 107 -22.17 -32.14 -6.98
N PRO A 108 -21.97 -32.30 -5.66
CA PRO A 108 -21.57 -33.59 -5.11
C PRO A 108 -22.71 -34.61 -5.27
N ASP A 109 -22.42 -35.76 -5.88
CA ASP A 109 -23.36 -36.88 -5.93
C ASP A 109 -23.70 -37.35 -4.50
N ARG A 110 -25.00 -37.40 -4.18
CA ARG A 110 -25.51 -37.99 -2.94
C ARG A 110 -25.95 -39.42 -3.21
N ILE A 111 -25.55 -40.35 -2.36
CA ILE A 111 -26.01 -41.73 -2.40
C ILE A 111 -27.24 -41.81 -1.47
N LEU A 112 -28.41 -42.12 -2.02
CA LEU A 112 -29.56 -42.52 -1.19
C LEU A 112 -29.32 -43.93 -0.65
N LEU A 113 -29.91 -44.24 0.51
CA LEU A 113 -29.79 -45.54 1.18
C LEU A 113 -30.09 -46.74 0.26
N ASP A 114 -30.88 -46.54 -0.81
CA ASP A 114 -31.25 -47.56 -1.81
C ASP A 114 -30.38 -47.58 -3.08
N GLY A 115 -29.22 -46.92 -3.08
CA GLY A 115 -28.19 -47.12 -4.11
C GLY A 115 -28.20 -46.23 -5.38
N PRO A 116 -29.23 -45.44 -5.76
CA PRO A 116 -29.07 -44.52 -6.87
C PRO A 116 -28.28 -43.28 -6.43
N LYS A 117 -27.28 -42.91 -7.24
CA LYS A 117 -26.55 -41.63 -7.12
C LYS A 117 -27.43 -40.53 -7.71
N VAL A 118 -27.79 -39.55 -6.90
CA VAL A 118 -28.53 -38.36 -7.33
C VAL A 118 -27.61 -37.15 -7.23
N LYS A 119 -27.57 -36.29 -8.25
CA LYS A 119 -26.80 -35.05 -8.23
C LYS A 119 -27.28 -34.16 -7.07
N GLY A 120 -26.35 -33.82 -6.17
CA GLY A 120 -26.64 -32.97 -5.02
C GLY A 120 -26.79 -31.49 -5.38
N ALA A 121 -27.20 -30.70 -4.38
CA ALA A 121 -27.29 -29.24 -4.51
C ALA A 121 -25.91 -28.62 -4.79
N LEU A 122 -25.91 -27.53 -5.57
CA LEU A 122 -24.71 -26.76 -5.92
C LEU A 122 -23.98 -26.30 -4.64
N MET A 123 -22.74 -26.75 -4.45
CA MET A 123 -21.92 -26.46 -3.27
C MET A 123 -20.61 -25.74 -3.62
N ILE A 124 -20.11 -24.96 -2.67
CA ILE A 124 -18.84 -24.24 -2.77
C ILE A 124 -17.68 -25.23 -2.48
N PRO A 125 -16.63 -25.29 -3.31
CA PRO A 125 -15.48 -26.17 -3.08
C PRO A 125 -14.75 -25.77 -1.81
N GLN A 126 -14.45 -26.75 -0.97
CA GLN A 126 -13.59 -26.54 0.19
C GLN A 126 -12.16 -26.31 -0.29
N LEU A 127 -11.59 -25.15 0.06
CA LEU A 127 -10.22 -24.78 -0.28
C LEU A 127 -9.24 -25.79 0.36
N LYS A 128 -8.39 -26.42 -0.46
CA LYS A 128 -7.27 -27.21 0.04
C LYS A 128 -6.15 -26.28 0.49
N VAL A 129 -5.94 -26.20 1.81
CA VAL A 129 -4.81 -25.48 2.40
C VAL A 129 -3.55 -26.33 2.23
N TYR A 130 -2.56 -25.82 1.50
CA TYR A 130 -1.27 -26.50 1.34
C TYR A 130 -0.28 -25.99 2.37
N THR A 131 0.46 -26.90 3.01
CA THR A 131 1.54 -26.52 3.94
C THR A 131 2.82 -26.18 3.19
N HIS A 132 3.76 -25.50 3.84
CA HIS A 132 5.05 -25.11 3.24
C HIS A 132 5.84 -26.31 2.67
N ASP A 133 5.70 -27.49 3.29
CA ASP A 133 6.43 -28.69 2.90
C ASP A 133 5.81 -29.42 1.70
N ASP A 134 4.51 -29.24 1.45
CA ASP A 134 3.80 -29.86 0.32
C ASP A 134 4.21 -29.25 -1.03
N TYR A 135 4.65 -27.98 -1.02
CA TYR A 135 5.18 -27.28 -2.19
C TYR A 135 6.44 -27.95 -2.75
N LYS A 136 7.32 -28.47 -1.89
CA LYS A 136 8.58 -29.11 -2.32
C LYS A 136 8.35 -30.40 -3.10
N LYS A 137 7.18 -31.05 -2.94
CA LYS A 137 6.88 -32.36 -3.52
C LYS A 137 6.20 -32.29 -4.89
N SER A 138 5.55 -31.18 -5.25
CA SER A 138 4.79 -31.07 -6.50
C SER A 138 5.10 -29.80 -7.27
N LYS A 139 5.82 -29.93 -8.39
CA LYS A 139 6.25 -28.84 -9.28
C LYS A 139 5.08 -28.04 -9.90
N ASN A 140 3.88 -28.63 -9.93
CA ASN A 140 2.68 -28.03 -10.52
C ASN A 140 1.79 -27.31 -9.49
N ASN A 141 2.05 -27.45 -8.19
CA ASN A 141 1.24 -26.82 -7.16
C ASN A 141 1.86 -25.48 -6.76
N LYS A 142 1.56 -24.42 -7.51
CA LYS A 142 1.89 -23.06 -7.09
C LYS A 142 0.98 -22.70 -5.90
N PRO A 143 1.52 -22.27 -4.75
CA PRO A 143 0.68 -21.89 -3.63
C PRO A 143 -0.10 -20.63 -4.00
N VAL A 144 -1.43 -20.75 -4.00
CA VAL A 144 -2.33 -19.61 -4.05
C VAL A 144 -2.68 -19.27 -2.61
N TYR A 145 -2.06 -18.21 -2.08
CA TYR A 145 -2.40 -17.71 -0.75
C TYR A 145 -3.70 -16.88 -0.84
N LEU A 146 -4.81 -17.49 -0.44
CA LEU A 146 -6.06 -16.79 -0.25
C LEU A 146 -6.09 -16.27 1.18
N ALA A 147 -5.88 -14.96 1.32
CA ALA A 147 -5.94 -14.31 2.61
C ALA A 147 -7.34 -14.51 3.22
N HIS A 148 -7.40 -15.16 4.37
CA HIS A 148 -8.65 -15.42 5.08
C HIS A 148 -9.09 -14.16 5.83
N ARG A 149 -10.39 -13.99 6.12
CA ARG A 149 -10.89 -12.87 6.97
C ARG A 149 -10.09 -12.76 8.28
N LYS A 150 -9.66 -13.90 8.83
CA LYS A 150 -8.82 -13.98 10.03
C LYS A 150 -7.49 -13.25 9.86
N ASP A 151 -6.84 -13.38 8.72
CA ASP A 151 -5.56 -12.74 8.40
C ASP A 151 -5.70 -11.21 8.37
N TYR A 152 -6.83 -10.71 7.89
CA TYR A 152 -7.13 -9.27 7.90
C TYR A 152 -7.59 -8.76 9.27
N THR A 153 -8.18 -9.62 10.11
CA THR A 153 -8.59 -9.23 11.47
C THR A 153 -7.47 -9.32 12.50
N THR A 154 -6.46 -10.16 12.26
CA THR A 154 -5.26 -10.23 13.11
C THR A 154 -4.27 -9.11 12.79
N LEU A 155 -4.24 -8.65 11.54
CA LEU A 155 -3.43 -7.51 11.10
C LEU A 155 -4.13 -6.19 11.42
N ALA A 156 -3.75 -5.56 12.53
CA ALA A 156 -4.13 -4.19 12.83
C ALA A 156 -3.34 -3.24 11.92
N TYR A 157 -3.90 -2.86 10.77
CA TYR A 157 -3.26 -1.87 9.90
C TYR A 157 -3.25 -0.49 10.58
N ALA A 158 -2.08 0.14 10.61
CA ALA A 158 -1.97 1.55 10.94
C ALA A 158 -2.83 2.40 9.99
N ASN A 159 -3.34 3.54 10.48
CA ASN A 159 -4.09 4.46 9.63
C ASN A 159 -3.15 5.27 8.73
N PHE A 160 -1.93 5.55 9.20
CA PHE A 160 -0.89 6.23 8.42
C PHE A 160 0.49 5.70 8.81
N ARG A 161 1.46 5.91 7.94
CA ARG A 161 2.86 5.52 8.14
C ARG A 161 3.73 6.77 8.17
N VAL A 162 4.68 6.79 9.09
CA VAL A 162 5.67 7.85 9.20
C VAL A 162 6.99 7.29 8.68
N PHE A 163 7.48 7.84 7.58
CA PHE A 163 8.73 7.44 6.97
C PHE A 163 9.87 8.30 7.51
N ILE A 164 10.87 7.66 8.08
CA ILE A 164 12.02 8.29 8.72
C ILE A 164 13.26 7.95 7.91
N PRO A 165 14.05 8.93 7.47
CA PRO A 165 15.29 8.66 6.73
C PRO A 165 16.32 7.98 7.63
N GLU A 166 17.06 7.02 7.07
CA GLU A 166 18.14 6.31 7.76
C GLU A 166 19.25 7.26 8.26
N SER A 167 19.47 8.40 7.59
CA SER A 167 20.45 9.41 8.00
C SER A 167 20.16 10.00 9.39
N LEU A 168 18.88 10.17 9.76
CA LEU A 168 18.47 10.67 11.08
C LEU A 168 18.58 9.62 12.19
N ILE A 169 18.52 8.34 11.81
CA ILE A 169 18.70 7.22 12.71
C ILE A 169 20.20 7.06 13.02
N LEU A 170 21.05 7.13 11.98
CA LEU A 170 22.50 7.06 12.10
C LEU A 170 23.10 8.25 12.83
N SER A 171 22.54 9.45 12.66
CA SER A 171 22.98 10.65 13.38
C SER A 171 22.63 10.64 14.87
N GLY A 172 21.77 9.72 15.32
CA GLY A 172 21.28 9.63 16.69
C GLY A 172 20.17 10.63 17.04
N ALA A 173 19.68 11.43 16.07
CA ALA A 173 18.56 12.34 16.28
C ALA A 173 17.27 11.60 16.65
N ILE A 174 17.09 10.39 16.10
CA ILE A 174 15.98 9.50 16.43
C ILE A 174 16.54 8.18 16.93
N THR A 175 16.30 7.89 18.21
CA THR A 175 16.69 6.61 18.82
C THR A 175 15.64 5.55 18.53
N ILE A 176 16.09 4.35 18.15
CA ILE A 176 15.22 3.19 17.87
C ILE A 176 15.47 2.12 18.94
N GLN A 177 14.40 1.46 19.39
CA GLN A 177 14.53 0.27 20.22
C GLN A 177 15.07 -0.89 19.36
N PRO A 178 16.16 -1.56 19.77
CA PRO A 178 16.72 -2.64 18.97
C PRO A 178 15.71 -3.80 18.87
N ASP A 179 15.33 -4.14 17.64
CA ASP A 179 14.67 -5.42 17.39
C ASP A 179 15.66 -6.55 17.66
N LYS A 180 15.13 -7.73 18.04
CA LYS A 180 15.89 -8.90 18.54
C LYS A 180 17.09 -9.37 17.68
N ASN A 181 17.25 -8.86 16.45
CA ASN A 181 18.31 -9.22 15.50
C ASN A 181 19.26 -8.08 15.09
N GLY A 182 19.14 -6.87 15.66
CA GLY A 182 20.11 -5.78 15.44
C GLY A 182 20.19 -5.20 14.01
N SER A 183 19.44 -5.74 13.05
CA SER A 183 19.35 -5.22 11.68
C SER A 183 18.02 -4.49 11.46
N VAL A 184 18.12 -3.25 11.00
CA VAL A 184 16.97 -2.43 10.60
C VAL A 184 16.45 -2.98 9.27
N SER A 185 15.37 -3.77 9.31
CA SER A 185 14.74 -4.28 8.10
C SER A 185 13.92 -3.19 7.43
N LYS A 186 14.19 -2.90 6.15
CA LYS A 186 13.46 -1.90 5.33
C LYS A 186 11.95 -2.16 5.25
N THR A 187 11.53 -3.40 5.47
CA THR A 187 10.13 -3.83 5.28
C THR A 187 9.35 -3.93 6.59
N ALA A 188 10.01 -3.78 7.75
CA ALA A 188 9.38 -3.91 9.06
C ALA A 188 9.19 -2.54 9.73
N ALA A 189 8.12 -2.43 10.53
CA ALA A 189 7.89 -1.23 11.32
C ALA A 189 8.91 -1.14 12.46
N ILE A 190 9.50 0.04 12.64
CA ILE A 190 10.46 0.34 13.71
C ILE A 190 9.75 0.95 14.92
N LYS A 191 10.26 0.63 16.12
CA LYS A 191 9.83 1.28 17.37
C LYS A 191 10.79 2.39 17.73
N VAL A 192 10.37 3.63 17.54
CA VAL A 192 11.08 4.82 18.02
C VAL A 192 11.07 4.81 19.55
N ALA A 193 12.18 5.20 20.20
CA ALA A 193 12.30 5.26 21.66
C ALA A 193 12.03 6.68 22.21
N ASN A 194 12.18 7.71 21.37
CA ASN A 194 11.97 9.11 21.75
C ASN A 194 10.52 9.38 22.19
N ILE A 195 10.34 9.73 23.47
CA ILE A 195 9.04 10.09 24.04
C ILE A 195 8.48 11.35 23.39
N GLU A 196 9.34 12.33 23.09
CA GLU A 196 8.95 13.59 22.44
C GLU A 196 8.33 13.35 21.06
N PHE A 197 8.92 12.43 20.29
CA PHE A 197 8.40 12.03 18.98
C PHE A 197 6.99 11.46 19.08
N HIS A 198 6.76 10.58 20.07
CA HIS A 198 5.44 10.01 20.32
C HIS A 198 4.43 11.04 20.82
N ASN A 199 4.83 11.96 21.69
CA ASN A 199 3.96 13.01 22.22
C ASN A 199 3.49 13.95 21.10
N LEU A 200 4.40 14.35 20.22
CA LEU A 200 4.11 15.21 19.08
C LEU A 200 3.13 14.53 18.12
N LEU A 201 3.40 13.27 17.75
CA LEU A 201 2.49 12.47 16.93
C LEU A 201 1.13 12.29 17.61
N ASN A 202 1.09 12.04 18.91
CA ASN A 202 -0.15 11.84 19.65
C ASN A 202 -0.99 13.12 19.78
N PHE A 203 -0.34 14.29 19.84
CA PHE A 203 -1.02 15.57 19.92
C PHE A 203 -1.66 15.97 18.59
N TYR A 204 -0.94 15.77 17.49
CA TYR A 204 -1.39 16.20 16.15
C TYR A 204 -2.19 15.15 15.39
N LYS A 205 -2.10 13.85 15.76
CA LYS A 205 -2.95 12.84 15.14
C LYS A 205 -4.41 13.08 15.53
N LEU A 206 -5.31 12.96 14.56
CA LEU A 206 -6.75 12.88 14.84
C LEU A 206 -7.03 11.73 15.82
N ALA A 207 -7.89 12.00 16.81
CA ALA A 207 -8.28 11.02 17.82
C ALA A 207 -8.72 9.69 17.18
N GLY A 208 -8.15 8.58 17.65
CA GLY A 208 -8.44 7.23 17.15
C GLY A 208 -7.63 6.78 15.93
N LYS A 209 -6.72 7.61 15.38
CA LYS A 209 -5.78 7.15 14.33
C LYS A 209 -4.55 6.45 14.95
N SER A 210 -4.23 5.26 14.44
CA SER A 210 -2.99 4.53 14.71
C SER A 210 -1.91 4.88 13.68
N TYR A 211 -0.64 4.74 14.05
CA TYR A 211 0.50 4.96 13.16
C TYR A 211 1.57 3.88 13.33
N GLU A 212 2.38 3.71 12.29
CA GLU A 212 3.60 2.90 12.29
C GLU A 212 4.75 3.74 11.73
N SER A 213 5.95 3.55 12.26
CA SER A 213 7.16 4.22 11.78
C SER A 213 7.97 3.25 10.93
N TYR A 214 8.51 3.72 9.81
CA TYR A 214 9.33 2.93 8.90
C TYR A 214 10.63 3.66 8.58
N PRO A 215 11.77 2.98 8.59
CA PRO A 215 13.02 3.53 8.09
C PRO A 215 13.01 3.49 6.55
N TYR A 216 13.61 4.48 5.92
CA TYR A 216 13.90 4.41 4.48
C TYR A 216 15.29 4.95 4.16
N SER A 217 15.93 4.33 3.18
CA SER A 217 17.10 4.88 2.51
C SER A 217 16.64 5.62 1.26
N PRO A 218 17.15 6.81 0.93
CA PRO A 218 16.96 7.37 -0.39
C PRO A 218 17.49 6.34 -1.40
N GLU A 219 16.62 5.83 -2.28
CA GLU A 219 17.09 5.07 -3.42
C GLU A 219 17.83 6.07 -4.31
N VAL A 220 19.11 5.79 -4.55
CA VAL A 220 19.83 6.47 -5.63
C VAL A 220 19.04 6.16 -6.89
N LEU A 221 18.34 7.16 -7.43
CA LEU A 221 17.85 7.11 -8.80
C LEU A 221 19.11 7.01 -9.67
N ASP A 222 19.50 5.80 -10.02
CA ASP A 222 20.40 5.58 -11.15
C ASP A 222 19.71 6.26 -12.35
N LYS A 223 20.43 7.26 -12.88
CA LYS A 223 20.01 8.25 -13.88
C LYS A 223 19.27 7.68 -15.07
#